data_AF-A0A3P7RKV3-F1
#
_entry.id   AF-A0A3P7RKV3-F1
#
_cell.length_a   1.000
_cell.length_b   1.000
_cell.length_c   1.000
_cell.angle_alpha   90.00
_cell.angle_beta   90.00
_cell.angle_gamma   90.00
#
_symmetry.space_group_name_H-M   'P 1'
#
loop_
_entity.id
_entity.type
_entity.pdbx_description
1 polymer ?
#
loop_
_entity_poly.entity_id
_entity_poly.type
_entity_poly.pdbx_seq_one_letter_code
_entity_poly.pdbx_strand_id
1 'polypeptide(L)'
;MYDAELRQLAHQCGRKLGLGEDCLHEGIYFHTAGPAYETAAMGRMSTTPETIVGRHLNMKIFAISLITDTTNETKKSAGVLTHAEVLRVANERAPVLARLVEKMLTCL
;
A
#
# COMPACT_ATOMS: atom_id res chain seq x y z
N MET A 1 -13.26 -9.46 2.84
CA MET A 1 -12.16 -9.89 1.95
C MET A 1 -10.83 -9.76 2.69
N TYR A 2 -10.51 -8.57 3.18
CA TYR A 2 -9.41 -8.33 4.13
C TYR A 2 -9.84 -8.57 5.58
N ASP A 3 -8.95 -9.13 6.39
CA ASP A 3 -9.20 -9.49 7.79
C ASP A 3 -9.15 -8.25 8.71
N ALA A 4 -10.13 -8.11 9.59
CA ALA A 4 -10.23 -6.95 10.46
C ALA A 4 -9.22 -6.98 11.62
N GLU A 5 -8.90 -8.17 12.13
CA GLU A 5 -7.94 -8.33 13.23
C GLU A 5 -6.53 -8.00 12.75
N LEU A 6 -6.16 -8.45 11.55
CA LEU A 6 -4.86 -8.13 10.96
C LEU A 6 -4.68 -6.62 10.69
N ARG A 7 -5.74 -5.92 10.29
CA ARG A 7 -5.70 -4.45 10.14
C ARG A 7 -5.53 -3.75 11.49
N GLN A 8 -6.28 -4.17 12.50
CA GLN A 8 -6.13 -3.63 13.86
C GLN A 8 -4.72 -3.87 14.41
N LEU A 9 -4.16 -5.07 14.17
CA LEU A 9 -2.79 -5.41 14.53
C LEU A 9 -1.78 -4.49 13.83
N ALA A 10 -1.96 -4.22 12.54
CA ALA A 10 -1.11 -3.29 11.80
C ALA A 10 -1.13 -1.88 12.42
N HIS A 11 -2.30 -1.35 12.77
CA HIS A 11 -2.41 -0.06 13.46
C HIS A 11 -1.76 -0.05 14.85
N GLN A 12 -1.91 -1.13 15.62
CA GLN A 12 -1.25 -1.27 16.91
C GLN A 12 0.27 -1.30 16.77
N CYS A 13 0.79 -2.06 15.81
CA CYS A 13 2.22 -2.13 15.51
C CYS A 13 2.76 -0.79 15.00
N GLY A 14 2.01 -0.13 14.12
CA GLY A 14 2.32 1.22 13.62
C GLY A 14 2.45 2.23 14.77
N ARG A 15 1.48 2.28 15.69
CA ARG A 15 1.55 3.16 16.87
C ARG A 15 2.80 2.89 17.72
N LYS A 16 3.15 1.62 17.97
CA LYS A 16 4.36 1.25 18.73
C LYS A 16 5.65 1.66 18.02
N LEU A 17 5.64 1.75 16.68
CA LEU A 17 6.78 2.18 15.87
C LEU A 17 6.83 3.69 15.64
N GLY A 18 5.88 4.46 16.18
CA GLY A 18 5.76 5.90 15.94
C GLY A 18 5.22 6.26 14.55
N LEU A 19 4.60 5.31 13.84
CA LEU A 19 3.87 5.58 12.60
C LEU A 19 2.49 6.14 12.97
N GLY A 20 2.39 7.47 12.98
CA GLY A 20 1.14 8.19 13.25
C GLY A 20 0.12 8.09 12.12
N GLU A 21 -1.02 8.76 12.31
CA GLU A 21 -2.13 8.83 11.34
C GLU A 21 -1.71 9.44 10.00
N ASP A 22 -0.66 10.27 9.98
CA ASP A 22 -0.12 10.85 8.75
C ASP A 22 0.59 9.82 7.85
N CYS A 23 1.01 8.68 8.41
CA CYS A 23 1.80 7.67 7.69
C CYS A 23 1.00 6.40 7.36
N LEU A 24 0.10 5.97 8.25
CA LEU A 24 -0.67 4.73 8.07
C LEU A 24 -2.15 5.04 7.89
N HIS A 25 -2.63 4.89 6.66
CA HIS A 25 -4.00 5.20 6.25
C HIS A 25 -4.77 3.92 5.92
N GLU A 26 -6.09 3.92 6.16
CA GLU A 26 -7.01 2.92 5.62
C GLU A 26 -7.81 3.51 4.46
N GLY A 27 -8.07 2.69 3.44
CA GLY A 27 -8.81 3.14 2.27
C GLY A 27 -9.26 2.00 1.37
N ILE A 28 -9.93 2.38 0.29
CA ILE A 28 -10.41 1.45 -0.73
C ILE A 28 -9.35 1.36 -1.84
N TYR A 29 -8.93 0.14 -2.15
CA TYR A 29 -8.05 -0.14 -3.27
C TYR A 29 -8.88 -0.37 -4.54
N PHE A 30 -8.63 0.43 -5.58
CA PHE A 30 -9.25 0.27 -6.89
C PHE A 30 -8.27 -0.39 -7.87
N HIS A 31 -8.70 -1.51 -8.46
CA HIS A 31 -7.90 -2.29 -9.40
C HIS A 31 -8.16 -1.88 -10.84
N THR A 32 -7.11 -1.69 -11.63
CA THR A 32 -7.18 -1.43 -13.08
C THR A 32 -6.34 -2.44 -13.85
N ALA A 33 -6.72 -2.74 -15.09
CA ALA A 33 -6.08 -3.82 -15.86
C ALA A 33 -4.63 -3.53 -16.31
N GLY A 34 -4.17 -2.27 -16.28
CA GLY A 34 -2.86 -1.88 -16.83
C GLY A 34 -2.74 -2.12 -18.34
N PRO A 35 -1.55 -2.02 -18.96
CA PRO A 35 -0.23 -1.67 -18.41
C PRO A 35 0.10 -0.17 -18.49
N ALA A 36 -0.76 0.63 -19.12
CA ALA A 36 -0.55 2.07 -19.23
C ALA A 36 -0.83 2.75 -17.88
N TYR A 37 0.08 3.61 -17.43
CA TYR A 37 -0.22 4.59 -16.40
C TYR A 37 -1.25 5.57 -16.97
N GLU A 38 -2.54 5.36 -16.71
CA GLU A 38 -3.57 6.27 -17.19
C GLU A 38 -3.40 7.66 -16.55
N THR A 39 -3.68 8.68 -17.35
CA THR A 39 -3.67 10.11 -16.99
C THR A 39 -4.26 10.37 -15.61
N ALA A 40 -3.43 10.84 -14.66
CA ALA A 40 -3.74 11.35 -13.31
C ALA A 40 -4.69 10.54 -12.40
N ALA A 41 -5.28 9.45 -12.87
CA ALA A 41 -6.32 8.67 -12.20
C ALA A 41 -5.81 7.25 -11.94
N MET A 42 -5.13 7.11 -10.81
CA MET A 42 -5.46 6.11 -9.79
C MET A 42 -5.90 4.73 -10.30
N GLY A 43 -4.95 3.94 -10.80
CA GLY A 43 -5.16 2.53 -11.06
C GLY A 43 -4.01 1.71 -10.49
N ARG A 44 -4.28 0.85 -9.51
CA ARG A 44 -3.27 -0.10 -9.03
C ARG A 44 -3.51 -1.43 -9.72
N MET A 45 -2.48 -1.97 -10.37
CA MET A 45 -2.64 -3.03 -11.38
C MET A 45 -2.53 -4.46 -10.82
N SER A 46 -2.54 -4.64 -9.50
CA SER A 46 -2.21 -5.92 -8.86
C SER A 46 -3.10 -6.15 -7.63
N THR A 47 -2.74 -7.12 -6.79
CA THR A 47 -3.26 -7.40 -5.44
C THR A 47 -4.68 -7.97 -5.38
N THR A 48 -5.60 -7.51 -6.23
CA THR A 48 -7.00 -7.97 -6.23
C THR A 48 -7.14 -9.44 -6.64
N PRO A 49 -6.51 -9.93 -7.73
CA PRO A 49 -6.61 -11.35 -8.12
C PRO A 49 -6.13 -12.30 -7.01
N GLU A 50 -5.00 -12.01 -6.39
CA GLU A 50 -4.40 -12.81 -5.31
C GLU A 50 -5.30 -12.83 -4.07
N THR A 51 -5.88 -11.68 -3.73
CA THR A 51 -6.80 -11.57 -2.60
C THR A 51 -8.08 -12.38 -2.83
N ILE A 52 -8.61 -12.40 -4.06
CA ILE A 52 -9.80 -13.20 -4.40
C ILE A 52 -9.52 -14.68 -4.20
N VAL A 53 -8.41 -15.17 -4.77
CA VAL A 53 -8.01 -16.58 -4.69
C VAL A 53 -7.71 -16.99 -3.25
N GLY A 54 -6.93 -16.21 -2.51
CA GLY A 54 -6.63 -16.50 -1.10
C GLY A 54 -7.89 -16.56 -0.25
N ARG A 55 -8.90 -15.73 -0.54
CA ARG A 55 -10.15 -15.72 0.23
C ARG A 55 -11.04 -16.90 -0.09
N HIS A 56 -11.01 -17.36 -1.34
CA HIS A 56 -11.63 -18.61 -1.77
C HIS A 56 -11.02 -19.83 -1.06
N LEU A 57 -9.74 -19.76 -0.70
CA LEU A 57 -9.03 -20.75 0.11
C LEU A 57 -9.16 -20.53 1.63
N ASN A 58 -10.12 -19.71 2.08
CA ASN A 58 -10.37 -19.41 3.49
C ASN A 58 -9.18 -18.80 4.26
N MET A 59 -8.19 -18.20 3.57
CA MET A 59 -7.07 -17.54 4.23
C MET A 59 -7.49 -16.21 4.86
N LYS A 60 -6.86 -15.85 5.98
CA LYS A 60 -6.86 -14.47 6.50
C LYS A 60 -5.94 -13.63 5.64
N ILE A 61 -6.42 -12.49 5.14
CA ILE A 61 -5.67 -11.66 4.18
C ILE A 61 -5.48 -10.26 4.73
N PHE A 62 -4.24 -9.80 4.69
CA PHE A 62 -3.84 -8.42 4.93
C PHE A 62 -3.19 -7.88 3.66
N ALA A 63 -3.57 -6.67 3.26
CA ALA A 63 -2.99 -5.99 2.11
C ALA A 63 -2.59 -4.57 2.52
N ILE A 64 -1.43 -4.14 2.03
CA ILE A 64 -0.88 -2.81 2.28
C ILE A 64 -0.33 -2.25 0.98
N SER A 65 -0.50 -0.94 0.79
CA SER A 65 -0.11 -0.24 -0.42
C SER A 65 0.86 0.87 -0.06
N LEU A 66 2.10 0.77 -0.53
CA LEU A 66 3.03 1.89 -0.47
C LEU A 66 2.67 2.91 -1.57
N ILE A 67 2.30 4.11 -1.14
CA ILE A 67 1.97 5.22 -2.04
C ILE A 67 3.27 5.86 -2.53
N THR A 68 3.62 5.57 -3.79
CA THR A 68 4.82 6.09 -4.47
C THR A 68 4.55 7.41 -5.20
N ASP A 69 3.28 7.67 -5.52
CA ASP A 69 2.86 8.77 -6.38
C ASP A 69 1.88 9.65 -5.61
N THR A 70 2.22 10.92 -5.43
CA THR A 70 1.28 11.90 -4.88
C THR A 70 0.59 12.58 -6.05
N THR A 71 -0.64 12.19 -6.37
CA THR A 71 -1.52 12.89 -7.33
C THR A 71 -2.04 14.22 -6.78
N ASN A 72 -1.28 14.87 -5.90
CA ASN A 72 -1.65 16.18 -5.38
C ASN A 72 -1.61 17.17 -6.55
N GLU A 73 -2.77 17.77 -6.82
CA GLU A 73 -3.02 18.85 -7.77
C GLU A 73 -1.98 20.00 -7.70
N THR A 74 -1.27 20.14 -6.57
CA THR A 74 -0.20 21.12 -6.37
C THR A 74 1.15 20.77 -7.00
N LYS A 75 1.35 19.54 -7.51
CA LYS A 75 2.54 19.12 -8.27
C LYS A 75 2.24 18.96 -9.78
N LYS A 76 1.25 19.67 -10.32
CA LYS A 76 0.99 19.72 -11.77
C LYS A 76 2.14 20.31 -12.62
N SER A 77 3.20 20.82 -11.99
CA SER A 77 4.29 21.51 -12.70
C SER A 77 5.59 20.72 -12.88
N ALA A 78 5.64 19.41 -12.61
CA ALA A 78 6.89 18.65 -12.72
C ALA A 78 6.73 17.24 -13.27
N GLY A 79 6.64 17.13 -14.60
CA GLY A 79 7.08 15.95 -15.36
C GLY A 79 6.11 14.76 -15.40
N VAL A 80 6.22 13.98 -16.50
CA VAL A 80 5.60 12.66 -16.63
C VAL A 80 6.12 11.76 -15.52
N LEU A 81 5.23 11.10 -14.79
CA LEU A 81 5.62 10.10 -13.79
C LEU A 81 6.42 8.99 -14.48
N THR A 82 7.67 8.78 -14.05
CA THR A 82 8.54 7.74 -14.60
C THR A 82 8.64 6.56 -13.67
N HIS A 83 8.85 5.36 -14.22
CA HIS A 83 9.09 4.15 -13.44
C HIS A 83 10.30 4.30 -12.49
N ALA A 84 11.32 5.05 -12.90
CA ALA A 84 12.49 5.34 -12.08
C ALA A 84 12.13 6.11 -10.80
N GLU A 85 11.21 7.08 -10.88
CA GLU A 85 10.75 7.85 -9.73
C GLU A 85 9.95 6.97 -8.75
N VAL A 86 9.09 6.10 -9.27
CA VAL A 86 8.36 5.10 -8.47
C VAL A 86 9.34 4.22 -7.69
N LEU A 87 10.38 3.71 -8.35
CA LEU A 87 11.40 2.87 -7.71
C LEU A 87 12.22 3.63 -6.66
N ARG A 88 12.53 4.91 -6.91
CA ARG A 88 13.25 5.75 -5.95
C ARG A 88 12.47 5.90 -4.65
N VAL A 89 11.20 6.31 -4.74
CA VAL A 89 10.32 6.48 -3.57
C VAL A 89 10.07 5.13 -2.87
N ALA A 90 9.92 4.05 -3.64
CA ALA A 90 9.76 2.71 -3.09
C ALA A 90 10.97 2.32 -2.23
N ASN A 91 12.20 2.50 -2.74
CA ASN A 91 13.43 2.18 -2.01
C ASN A 91 13.61 3.04 -0.75
N GLU A 92 13.25 4.34 -0.81
CA GLU A 92 13.33 5.23 0.35
C GLU A 92 12.37 4.82 1.48
N ARG A 93 11.19 4.28 1.14
CA ARG A 93 10.14 3.94 2.11
C ARG A 93 10.09 2.46 2.47
N ALA A 94 10.75 1.58 1.70
CA ALA A 94 10.81 0.15 1.95
C ALA A 94 11.26 -0.22 3.38
N PRO A 95 12.26 0.45 4.00
CA PRO A 95 12.66 0.13 5.38
C PRO A 95 11.55 0.34 6.41
N VAL A 96 10.68 1.34 6.19
CA VAL A 96 9.55 1.61 7.09
C VAL A 96 8.51 0.50 6.99
N LEU A 97 8.20 0.09 5.75
CA LEU A 97 7.28 -1.02 5.50
C LEU A 97 7.81 -2.33 6.07
N ALA A 98 9.09 -2.64 5.86
CA ALA A 98 9.74 -3.83 6.41
C ALA A 98 9.62 -3.89 7.94
N ARG A 99 9.95 -2.80 8.63
CA ARG A 99 9.82 -2.70 10.10
C ARG A 99 8.39 -2.93 10.58
N LEU A 100 7.39 -2.43 9.85
CA LEU A 100 5.99 -2.65 10.18
C LEU A 100 5.61 -4.13 10.06
N VAL A 101 5.97 -4.76 8.93
CA VAL A 101 5.68 -6.18 8.68
C VAL A 101 6.38 -7.07 9.69
N GLU A 102 7.67 -6.84 9.95
CA GLU A 102 8.43 -7.55 10.98
C GLU A 102 7.74 -7.43 12.35
N LYS A 103 7.30 -6.23 12.71
CA LYS A 103 6.62 -6.02 13.99
C LYS A 103 5.30 -6.78 14.05
N MET A 104 4.51 -6.77 12.97
CA MET A 104 3.27 -7.53 12.89
C MET A 104 3.52 -9.04 13.06
N LEU A 105 4.56 -9.58 12.42
CA LEU A 105 4.93 -11.00 12.56
C LEU A 105 5.29 -11.37 14.01
N THR A 106 5.95 -10.49 14.75
CA THR A 106 6.27 -10.73 16.17
C THR A 106 5.07 -10.59 17.12
N CYS A 107 3.95 -10.04 16.64
CA CYS A 107 2.75 -9.76 17.44
C CYS A 107 1.53 -10.59 16.99
N LEU A 108 1.71 -11.45 15.99
CA LEU A 108 0.76 -12.49 15.57
C LEU A 108 0.76 -13.65 16.56
#